data_AF-A0A3Q3JBP7-F1
#
_entry.id   AF-A0A3Q3JBP7-F1
#
_cell.length_a   1.000
_cell.length_b   1.000
_cell.length_c   1.000
_cell.angle_alpha   90.00
_cell.angle_beta   90.00
_cell.angle_gamma   90.00
#
_symmetry.space_group_name_H-M   'P 1'
#
loop_
_entity.id
_entity.type
_entity.pdbx_description
1 polymer ?
#
loop_
_entity_poly.entity_id
_entity_poly.type
_entity_poly.pdbx_seq_one_letter_code
_entity_poly.pdbx_strand_id
1 'polypeptide(L)'
;MMAGSAAEEKTFRRFLELFLREMRMPLQESDPPPMRPLSDLVSEDEVEGECLDLCLQHLYKYNCPCSLAAALARATTDSILQTDLSIHHLNKTVEDGADPFPQIESVTLARLVFNRLFEMCCLWLKELPFRRRPQPYYETSIHAIKNMRRKMEDKHVIIPDFNTLFNIQDQEEQAFFAVFDGHGGVDAAIYAANHLHVNLVHQESFSQDPGEALCRAFKLTDERFVKKASRENLRCGTTGVVTFLRGRTLHVAWLGDSQVILVRRGQVVELMKAHKPDREDEKQRIEALGGCVIWFGTWRVNGSLSVSRAIGDSEHKPYICGDADYGIFPLDGSEDYLILACDGFWDTVSPEEAVRVVSDHLQENTGDTTMVAHKLVASARDAGSSDNITVIVVFLRDPRSPPPTNTEDEEEGVAEGEGEEEEEAAEVEEEEQEEEEEEDEAVRVERDGGDGGSTADIGGKGRGGWPLQQCSAPADLSYEDRTDSLTDRTSLSLLGPSLEGRISLTQGSQQPCSDFSPNLFTAYHIYREERPLRRRSCIPFQEPSISSFTDPLWPQTAMLLGHAVRRSRKLGYGSRRWSRRWPGRSRELLGLSPSGHLLPSMQRYSNRRPGVAVPQDRPPPSAFYNIFL
;
A
#
# COMPACT_ATOMS: atom_id res chain seq x y z
N MET A 1 20.86 10.05 -26.25
CA MET A 1 19.45 9.75 -26.59
C MET A 1 19.28 8.25 -26.49
N MET A 2 18.41 7.75 -25.62
CA MET A 2 17.97 6.35 -25.65
C MET A 2 16.52 6.36 -26.16
N ALA A 3 16.24 5.59 -27.20
CA ALA A 3 14.88 5.42 -27.69
C ALA A 3 14.10 4.47 -26.76
N GLY A 4 12.82 4.75 -26.52
CA GLY A 4 11.90 3.68 -26.14
C GLY A 4 11.99 2.56 -27.19
N SER A 5 12.11 1.31 -26.74
CA SER A 5 12.38 0.21 -27.68
C SER A 5 11.22 0.07 -28.66
N ALA A 6 11.49 -0.19 -29.95
CA ALA A 6 10.42 -0.42 -30.93
C ALA A 6 9.50 -1.61 -30.55
N ALA A 7 9.96 -2.52 -29.69
CA ALA A 7 9.15 -3.58 -29.09
C ALA A 7 8.19 -3.07 -28.00
N GLU A 8 8.57 -2.01 -27.28
CA GLU A 8 7.78 -1.36 -26.23
C GLU A 8 6.66 -0.51 -26.84
N GLU A 9 6.95 0.33 -27.83
CA GLU A 9 5.90 1.05 -28.59
C GLU A 9 4.90 0.07 -29.23
N LYS A 10 5.38 -1.03 -29.83
CA LYS A 10 4.52 -2.08 -30.38
C LYS A 10 3.65 -2.74 -29.31
N THR A 11 4.16 -2.93 -28.10
CA THR A 11 3.39 -3.44 -26.96
C THR A 11 2.32 -2.45 -26.53
N PHE A 12 2.65 -1.16 -26.44
CA PHE A 12 1.70 -0.11 -26.06
C PHE A 12 0.58 0.08 -27.09
N ARG A 13 0.92 0.18 -28.39
CA ARG A 13 -0.09 0.24 -29.46
C ARG A 13 -0.98 -1.01 -29.45
N ARG A 14 -0.41 -2.19 -29.22
CA ARG A 14 -1.19 -3.44 -29.12
C ARG A 14 -2.11 -3.49 -27.90
N PHE A 15 -1.69 -2.93 -26.75
CA PHE A 15 -2.58 -2.75 -25.61
C PHE A 15 -3.73 -1.80 -25.96
N LEU A 16 -3.43 -0.63 -26.54
CA LEU A 16 -4.44 0.38 -26.91
C LEU A 16 -5.46 -0.17 -27.93
N GLU A 17 -5.03 -0.92 -28.94
CA GLU A 17 -5.91 -1.64 -29.90
C GLU A 17 -6.92 -2.55 -29.20
N LEU A 18 -6.48 -3.33 -28.21
CA LEU A 18 -7.31 -4.30 -27.51
C LEU A 18 -8.23 -3.62 -26.49
N PHE A 19 -7.68 -2.71 -25.69
CA PHE A 19 -8.41 -1.95 -24.67
C PHE A 19 -9.56 -1.14 -25.30
N LEU A 20 -9.29 -0.40 -26.38
CA LEU A 20 -10.32 0.37 -27.10
C LEU A 20 -11.40 -0.50 -27.77
N ARG A 21 -11.13 -1.79 -28.01
CA ARG A 21 -12.10 -2.73 -28.59
C ARG A 21 -13.08 -3.29 -27.55
N GLU A 22 -12.62 -3.52 -26.31
CA GLU A 22 -13.46 -4.00 -25.22
C GLU A 22 -14.29 -2.86 -24.56
N MET A 23 -13.82 -1.62 -24.69
CA MET A 23 -14.43 -0.44 -24.08
C MET A 23 -15.71 0.03 -24.80
N ARG A 24 -16.84 0.04 -24.07
CA ARG A 24 -18.15 0.49 -24.56
C ARG A 24 -18.36 1.98 -24.24
N MET A 25 -17.89 2.85 -25.13
CA MET A 25 -17.76 4.29 -24.90
C MET A 25 -18.34 5.12 -26.07
N PRO A 26 -18.75 6.39 -25.84
CA PRO A 26 -18.77 7.11 -24.56
C PRO A 26 -19.96 6.71 -23.68
N LEU A 27 -19.74 6.66 -22.36
CA LEU A 27 -20.77 6.41 -21.36
C LEU A 27 -21.75 7.58 -21.32
N GLN A 28 -23.03 7.26 -21.48
CA GLN A 28 -24.14 8.20 -21.29
C GLN A 28 -24.45 8.39 -19.80
N GLU A 29 -25.20 9.43 -19.45
CA GLU A 29 -25.61 9.74 -18.07
C GLU A 29 -26.38 8.60 -17.37
N SER A 30 -27.07 7.75 -18.16
CA SER A 30 -27.73 6.51 -17.72
C SER A 30 -26.77 5.36 -17.41
N ASP A 31 -25.57 5.36 -17.98
CA ASP A 31 -24.75 4.16 -18.09
C ASP A 31 -23.89 4.00 -16.84
N PRO A 32 -23.93 2.85 -16.14
CA PRO A 32 -23.16 2.66 -14.92
C PRO A 32 -21.65 2.69 -15.26
N PRO A 33 -20.82 3.40 -14.48
CA PRO A 33 -19.39 3.44 -14.72
C PRO A 33 -18.77 2.04 -14.56
N PRO A 34 -17.73 1.68 -15.35
CA PRO A 34 -17.00 0.40 -15.28
C PRO A 34 -16.50 -0.03 -13.89
N MET A 35 -16.37 0.93 -12.97
CA MET A 35 -16.18 0.72 -11.53
C MET A 35 -17.08 1.72 -10.79
N ARG A 36 -17.76 1.29 -9.72
CA ARG A 36 -18.53 2.19 -8.86
C ARG A 36 -17.61 2.71 -7.73
N PRO A 37 -17.46 4.04 -7.55
CA PRO A 37 -16.77 4.60 -6.39
C PRO A 37 -17.44 4.22 -5.08
N LEU A 38 -16.66 4.19 -3.99
CA LEU A 38 -17.13 3.71 -2.68
C LEU A 38 -17.77 4.80 -1.82
N SER A 39 -17.29 6.05 -1.92
CA SER A 39 -18.03 7.23 -1.40
C SER A 39 -18.99 7.75 -2.46
N ASP A 40 -20.15 8.27 -2.05
CA ASP A 40 -21.11 8.92 -2.95
C ASP A 40 -20.67 10.33 -3.39
N LEU A 41 -19.74 10.97 -2.65
CA LEU A 41 -19.31 12.37 -2.86
C LEU A 41 -17.78 12.55 -2.79
N VAL A 42 -17.27 13.43 -3.65
CA VAL A 42 -15.86 13.85 -3.75
C VAL A 42 -15.78 15.37 -3.56
N SER A 43 -14.91 15.89 -2.69
CA SER A 43 -14.60 17.34 -2.66
C SER A 43 -13.45 17.71 -3.61
N GLU A 44 -13.33 18.99 -4.01
CA GLU A 44 -12.30 19.46 -4.97
C GLU A 44 -10.89 18.96 -4.66
N ASP A 45 -10.53 18.90 -3.37
CA ASP A 45 -9.23 18.46 -2.88
C ASP A 45 -8.98 16.94 -3.00
N GLU A 46 -10.05 16.16 -3.21
CA GLU A 46 -10.03 14.70 -3.43
C GLU A 46 -9.99 14.36 -4.95
N VAL A 47 -10.32 15.29 -5.85
CA VAL A 47 -10.53 15.00 -7.29
C VAL A 47 -9.31 14.38 -7.98
N GLU A 48 -8.09 14.86 -7.70
CA GLU A 48 -6.88 14.35 -8.37
C GLU A 48 -6.57 12.89 -7.99
N GLY A 49 -6.66 12.53 -6.70
CA GLY A 49 -6.43 11.15 -6.25
C GLY A 49 -7.48 10.18 -6.77
N GLU A 50 -8.76 10.58 -6.77
CA GLU A 50 -9.84 9.76 -7.33
C GLU A 50 -9.68 9.57 -8.86
N CYS A 51 -9.26 10.61 -9.60
CA CYS A 51 -8.98 10.48 -11.03
C CYS A 51 -7.83 9.50 -11.32
N LEU A 52 -6.72 9.59 -10.58
CA LEU A 52 -5.56 8.72 -10.75
C LEU A 52 -5.92 7.26 -10.39
N ASP A 53 -6.57 7.03 -9.25
CA ASP A 53 -6.99 5.69 -8.81
C ASP A 53 -7.96 5.02 -9.79
N LEU A 54 -9.03 5.74 -10.20
CA LEU A 54 -10.01 5.24 -11.16
C LEU A 54 -9.38 4.90 -12.51
N CYS A 55 -8.41 5.69 -12.99
CA CYS A 55 -7.64 5.36 -14.19
C CYS A 55 -6.75 4.13 -13.98
N LEU A 56 -5.94 4.09 -12.92
CA LEU A 56 -4.96 3.05 -12.67
C LEU A 56 -5.62 1.69 -12.46
N GLN A 57 -6.55 1.55 -11.50
CA GLN A 57 -7.27 0.28 -11.26
C GLN A 57 -7.90 -0.27 -12.55
N HIS A 58 -8.53 0.61 -13.34
CA HIS A 58 -9.20 0.22 -14.57
C HIS A 58 -8.22 -0.19 -15.69
N LEU A 59 -7.07 0.48 -15.82
CA LEU A 59 -6.04 0.09 -16.78
C LEU A 59 -5.35 -1.23 -16.38
N TYR A 60 -5.02 -1.39 -15.10
CA TYR A 60 -4.41 -2.62 -14.58
C TYR A 60 -5.35 -3.83 -14.64
N LYS A 61 -6.68 -3.64 -14.54
CA LYS A 61 -7.69 -4.69 -14.81
C LYS A 61 -7.56 -5.35 -16.20
N TYR A 62 -7.00 -4.63 -17.18
CA TYR A 62 -6.72 -5.15 -18.53
C TYR A 62 -5.22 -5.48 -18.76
N ASN A 63 -4.42 -5.57 -17.68
CA ASN A 63 -2.96 -5.76 -17.71
C ASN A 63 -2.21 -4.69 -18.52
N CYS A 64 -2.57 -3.40 -18.34
CA CYS A 64 -1.81 -2.29 -18.91
C CYS A 64 -0.36 -2.28 -18.36
N PRO A 65 0.67 -2.15 -19.21
CA PRO A 65 2.06 -1.98 -18.74
C PRO A 65 2.19 -0.76 -17.83
N CYS A 66 2.88 -0.87 -16.70
CA CYS A 66 2.88 0.14 -15.62
C CYS A 66 3.23 1.56 -16.09
N SER A 67 4.23 1.71 -16.95
CA SER A 67 4.65 3.01 -17.52
C SER A 67 3.67 3.59 -18.54
N LEU A 68 2.80 2.77 -19.15
CA LEU A 68 1.65 3.22 -19.94
C LEU A 68 0.42 3.51 -19.06
N ALA A 69 0.24 2.77 -17.97
CA ALA A 69 -0.84 2.98 -17.01
C ALA A 69 -0.70 4.34 -16.30
N ALA A 70 0.47 4.61 -15.70
CA ALA A 70 0.80 5.89 -15.08
C ALA A 70 0.69 7.06 -16.08
N ALA A 71 1.13 6.84 -17.32
CA ALA A 71 1.08 7.83 -18.38
C ALA A 71 -0.35 8.25 -18.76
N LEU A 72 -1.23 7.26 -18.99
CA LEU A 72 -2.62 7.51 -19.35
C LEU A 72 -3.41 8.08 -18.16
N ALA A 73 -3.14 7.62 -16.93
CA ALA A 73 -3.75 8.16 -15.72
C ALA A 73 -3.41 9.64 -15.53
N ARG A 74 -2.14 10.02 -15.67
CA ARG A 74 -1.69 11.42 -15.58
C ARG A 74 -2.33 12.30 -16.65
N ALA A 75 -2.22 11.92 -17.93
CA ALA A 75 -2.75 12.70 -19.04
C ALA A 75 -4.29 12.85 -18.99
N THR A 76 -5.00 11.81 -18.53
CA THR A 76 -6.44 11.87 -18.28
C THR A 76 -6.76 12.85 -17.15
N THR A 77 -6.04 12.75 -16.03
CA THR A 77 -6.25 13.60 -14.85
C THR A 77 -5.94 15.07 -15.14
N ASP A 78 -4.84 15.37 -15.83
CA ASP A 78 -4.51 16.73 -16.30
C ASP A 78 -5.65 17.33 -17.13
N SER A 79 -6.25 16.53 -18.02
CA SER A 79 -7.35 16.96 -18.90
C SER A 79 -8.71 17.06 -18.20
N ILE A 80 -8.82 16.57 -16.95
CA ILE A 80 -10.00 16.74 -16.08
C ILE A 80 -9.80 17.97 -15.18
N LEU A 81 -8.63 18.13 -14.57
CA LEU A 81 -8.28 19.30 -13.75
C LEU A 81 -8.25 20.62 -14.57
N GLN A 82 -8.08 20.54 -15.89
CA GLN A 82 -8.23 21.68 -16.82
C GLN A 82 -9.69 21.94 -17.27
N THR A 83 -10.65 21.11 -16.86
CA THR A 83 -12.08 21.28 -17.19
C THR A 83 -12.78 22.06 -16.06
N ASP A 84 -13.77 22.89 -16.41
CA ASP A 84 -14.62 23.54 -15.41
C ASP A 84 -15.54 22.51 -14.73
N LEU A 85 -15.13 22.03 -13.56
CA LEU A 85 -15.90 21.10 -12.75
C LEU A 85 -17.04 21.77 -11.96
N SER A 86 -17.10 23.11 -11.91
CA SER A 86 -18.10 23.84 -11.11
C SER A 86 -19.54 23.61 -11.57
N ILE A 87 -19.71 23.24 -12.85
CA ILE A 87 -20.98 22.81 -13.43
C ILE A 87 -21.54 21.51 -12.81
N HIS A 88 -20.70 20.75 -12.09
CA HIS A 88 -21.06 19.51 -11.39
C HIS A 88 -21.13 19.67 -9.86
N HIS A 89 -20.98 20.88 -9.32
CA HIS A 89 -20.97 21.11 -7.87
C HIS A 89 -22.39 21.07 -7.26
N LEU A 90 -22.57 20.18 -6.28
CA LEU A 90 -23.79 20.09 -5.48
C LEU A 90 -23.87 21.22 -4.45
N ASN A 91 -24.58 22.29 -4.79
CA ASN A 91 -24.93 23.38 -3.87
C ASN A 91 -25.94 22.94 -2.79
N LYS A 92 -25.51 22.12 -1.82
CA LYS A 92 -26.30 21.77 -0.64
C LYS A 92 -26.29 22.93 0.36
N THR A 93 -27.46 23.50 0.62
CA THR A 93 -27.66 24.45 1.73
C THR A 93 -27.57 23.71 3.06
N VAL A 94 -26.47 23.91 3.80
CA VAL A 94 -26.27 23.32 5.13
C VAL A 94 -27.11 24.09 6.15
N GLU A 95 -28.06 23.42 6.81
CA GLU A 95 -28.92 24.06 7.84
C GLU A 95 -28.14 24.46 9.12
N ASP A 96 -26.96 23.89 9.33
CA ASP A 96 -26.18 23.95 10.58
C ASP A 96 -24.99 24.95 10.54
N GLY A 97 -24.96 25.86 9.56
CA GLY A 97 -24.07 27.03 9.57
C GLY A 97 -22.58 26.79 9.28
N ALA A 98 -22.19 25.58 8.86
CA ALA A 98 -20.88 25.36 8.23
C ALA A 98 -20.90 25.81 6.77
N ASP A 99 -19.78 26.37 6.28
CA ASP A 99 -19.67 26.80 4.88
C ASP A 99 -19.87 25.62 3.91
N PRO A 100 -20.66 25.79 2.83
CA PRO A 100 -20.89 24.73 1.86
C PRO A 100 -19.66 24.52 0.97
N PHE A 101 -18.82 23.56 1.34
CA PHE A 101 -17.71 23.11 0.50
C PHE A 101 -18.24 22.51 -0.81
N PRO A 102 -17.65 22.85 -1.98
CA PRO A 102 -18.01 22.24 -3.25
C PRO A 102 -17.75 20.73 -3.23
N GLN A 103 -18.75 19.97 -3.70
CA GLN A 103 -18.70 18.51 -3.82
C GLN A 103 -19.32 18.06 -5.14
N ILE A 104 -18.73 17.02 -5.73
CA ILE A 104 -19.16 16.37 -6.97
C ILE A 104 -19.67 14.97 -6.61
N GLU A 105 -20.71 14.48 -7.31
CA GLU A 105 -21.13 13.08 -7.19
C GLU A 105 -20.04 12.16 -7.77
N SER A 106 -19.55 11.20 -7.00
CA SER A 106 -18.44 10.34 -7.42
C SER A 106 -18.73 9.57 -8.72
N VAL A 107 -19.99 9.16 -8.92
CA VAL A 107 -20.46 8.48 -10.15
C VAL A 107 -20.33 9.40 -11.38
N THR A 108 -20.58 10.70 -11.21
CA THR A 108 -20.43 11.71 -12.26
C THR A 108 -18.95 11.96 -12.55
N LEU A 109 -18.11 12.12 -11.53
CA LEU A 109 -16.65 12.21 -11.71
C LEU A 109 -16.10 10.97 -12.43
N ALA A 110 -16.46 9.76 -11.97
CA ALA A 110 -16.00 8.52 -12.59
C ALA A 110 -16.41 8.40 -14.07
N ARG A 111 -17.62 8.85 -14.44
CA ARG A 111 -18.05 8.87 -15.84
C ARG A 111 -17.22 9.84 -16.69
N LEU A 112 -16.87 11.01 -16.16
CA LEU A 112 -15.94 11.94 -16.81
C LEU A 112 -14.54 11.31 -16.97
N VAL A 113 -14.02 10.65 -15.92
CA VAL A 113 -12.72 9.94 -15.94
C VAL A 113 -12.68 8.89 -17.04
N PHE A 114 -13.66 7.98 -17.11
CA PHE A 114 -13.65 6.91 -18.12
C PHE A 114 -13.84 7.46 -19.55
N ASN A 115 -14.70 8.45 -19.75
CA ASN A 115 -14.87 9.10 -21.05
C ASN A 115 -13.56 9.77 -21.50
N ARG A 116 -12.89 10.54 -20.63
CA ARG A 116 -11.60 11.18 -20.93
C ARG A 116 -10.47 10.16 -21.15
N LEU A 117 -10.43 9.07 -20.39
CA LEU A 117 -9.45 8.00 -20.59
C LEU A 117 -9.59 7.36 -21.97
N PHE A 118 -10.82 7.12 -22.43
CA PHE A 118 -11.08 6.61 -23.77
C PHE A 118 -10.63 7.60 -24.87
N GLU A 119 -10.86 8.91 -24.68
CA GLU A 119 -10.33 9.95 -25.57
C GLU A 119 -8.79 9.94 -25.63
N MET A 120 -8.10 9.87 -24.49
CA MET A 120 -6.64 9.81 -24.44
C MET A 120 -6.08 8.57 -25.15
N CYS A 121 -6.66 7.40 -24.89
CA CYS A 121 -6.31 6.16 -25.60
C CYS A 121 -6.54 6.29 -27.12
N CYS A 122 -7.65 6.91 -27.56
CA CYS A 122 -7.95 7.15 -28.98
C CYS A 122 -6.98 8.13 -29.66
N LEU A 123 -6.41 9.09 -28.92
CA LEU A 123 -5.36 9.98 -29.42
C LEU A 123 -4.03 9.23 -29.53
N TRP A 124 -3.63 8.53 -28.47
CA TRP A 124 -2.32 7.88 -28.38
C TRP A 124 -2.18 6.64 -29.27
N LEU A 125 -3.28 6.00 -29.66
CA LEU A 125 -3.25 4.95 -30.69
C LEU A 125 -2.82 5.51 -32.07
N LYS A 126 -3.15 6.78 -32.37
CA LYS A 126 -2.73 7.48 -33.58
C LYS A 126 -1.27 7.92 -33.42
N GLU A 127 -1.03 8.79 -32.45
CA GLU A 127 0.27 9.41 -32.19
C GLU A 127 0.65 9.17 -30.72
N LEU A 128 1.50 8.16 -30.51
CA LEU A 128 1.97 7.78 -29.18
C LEU A 128 3.07 8.76 -28.75
N PRO A 129 2.92 9.48 -27.62
CA PRO A 129 3.90 10.49 -27.21
C PRO A 129 5.26 9.85 -26.91
N PHE A 130 6.36 10.54 -27.28
CA PHE A 130 7.70 10.05 -26.96
C PHE A 130 7.86 9.88 -25.45
N ARG A 131 8.33 8.71 -25.03
CA ARG A 131 8.56 8.37 -23.62
C ARG A 131 9.94 7.76 -23.43
N ARG A 132 10.65 8.29 -22.43
CA ARG A 132 11.81 7.64 -21.83
C ARG A 132 11.28 6.48 -20.98
N ARG A 133 11.98 5.33 -21.01
CA ARG A 133 11.78 4.28 -20.00
C ARG A 133 12.49 4.70 -18.71
N PRO A 134 11.83 4.73 -17.54
CA PRO A 134 12.48 5.03 -16.27
C PRO A 134 13.53 3.96 -15.95
N GLN A 135 14.64 4.36 -15.31
CA GLN A 135 15.63 3.43 -14.76
C GLN A 135 16.20 3.98 -13.44
N PRO A 136 16.24 3.20 -12.35
CA PRO A 136 15.90 1.78 -12.25
C PRO A 136 14.40 1.48 -12.41
N TYR A 137 14.08 0.22 -12.75
CA TYR A 137 12.74 -0.33 -12.64
C TYR A 137 12.80 -1.40 -11.54
N TYR A 138 12.04 -1.20 -10.47
CA TYR A 138 11.99 -2.12 -9.34
C TYR A 138 11.03 -3.27 -9.66
N GLU A 139 11.52 -4.50 -9.63
CA GLU A 139 10.68 -5.71 -9.77
C GLU A 139 9.90 -5.89 -8.46
N THR A 140 8.59 -6.16 -8.52
CA THR A 140 7.72 -6.20 -7.33
C THR A 140 6.88 -7.47 -7.28
N SER A 141 6.93 -8.18 -6.15
CA SER A 141 5.94 -9.21 -5.79
C SER A 141 4.94 -8.62 -4.80
N ILE A 142 3.66 -8.93 -4.95
CA ILE A 142 2.59 -8.45 -4.08
C ILE A 142 1.55 -9.55 -3.89
N HIS A 143 1.18 -9.81 -2.64
CA HIS A 143 0.02 -10.63 -2.33
C HIS A 143 -0.74 -10.05 -1.14
N ALA A 144 -2.07 -9.93 -1.32
CA ALA A 144 -2.98 -9.30 -0.37
C ALA A 144 -4.23 -10.16 -0.24
N ILE A 145 -4.56 -10.62 0.96
CA ILE A 145 -5.66 -11.56 1.20
C ILE A 145 -6.52 -11.22 2.41
N LYS A 146 -7.81 -11.54 2.26
CA LYS A 146 -8.80 -11.42 3.34
C LYS A 146 -8.56 -12.41 4.49
N ASN A 147 -8.03 -13.58 4.16
CA ASN A 147 -7.79 -14.69 5.08
C ASN A 147 -9.04 -15.01 5.93
N MET A 148 -8.96 -15.00 7.27
CA MET A 148 -10.06 -15.36 8.17
C MET A 148 -10.97 -14.19 8.59
N ARG A 149 -10.59 -12.93 8.29
CA ARG A 149 -11.41 -11.75 8.60
C ARG A 149 -12.67 -11.70 7.72
N ARG A 150 -13.69 -10.96 8.16
CA ARG A 150 -14.97 -10.85 7.43
C ARG A 150 -14.87 -10.02 6.16
N LYS A 151 -14.16 -8.90 6.25
CA LYS A 151 -13.83 -7.96 5.17
C LYS A 151 -12.32 -7.98 4.89
N MET A 152 -11.93 -7.37 3.77
CA MET A 152 -10.56 -6.96 3.49
C MET A 152 -10.50 -5.46 3.74
N GLU A 153 -9.85 -5.04 4.82
CA GLU A 153 -9.79 -3.63 5.22
C GLU A 153 -8.42 -2.98 4.88
N ASP A 154 -7.37 -3.77 4.59
CA ASP A 154 -6.10 -3.25 4.05
C ASP A 154 -6.22 -2.67 2.64
N LYS A 155 -5.27 -1.77 2.32
CA LYS A 155 -4.93 -1.31 0.97
C LYS A 155 -3.43 -1.22 0.76
N HIS A 156 -3.01 -1.37 -0.50
CA HIS A 156 -1.62 -1.18 -0.93
C HIS A 156 -1.52 -0.31 -2.18
N VAL A 157 -0.40 0.41 -2.29
CA VAL A 157 -0.04 1.27 -3.42
C VAL A 157 1.34 0.86 -3.95
N ILE A 158 1.46 0.77 -5.28
CA ILE A 158 2.69 0.38 -5.98
C ILE A 158 2.84 1.31 -7.20
N ILE A 159 3.73 2.30 -7.09
CA ILE A 159 3.99 3.31 -8.13
C ILE A 159 5.50 3.24 -8.46
N PRO A 160 5.93 2.39 -9.40
CA PRO A 160 7.34 2.21 -9.76
C PRO A 160 7.87 3.30 -10.72
N ASP A 161 6.99 4.19 -11.20
CA ASP A 161 7.29 5.30 -12.11
C ASP A 161 6.54 6.55 -11.61
N PHE A 162 7.00 7.07 -10.48
CA PHE A 162 6.39 8.25 -9.82
C PHE A 162 6.57 9.51 -10.67
N ASN A 163 7.70 9.61 -11.39
CA ASN A 163 8.00 10.70 -12.30
C ASN A 163 6.96 10.80 -13.43
N THR A 164 6.60 9.70 -14.10
CA THR A 164 5.50 9.71 -15.08
C THR A 164 4.16 10.03 -14.44
N LEU A 165 3.85 9.46 -13.26
CA LEU A 165 2.54 9.65 -12.62
C LEU A 165 2.31 11.11 -12.18
N PHE A 166 3.35 11.92 -12.04
CA PHE A 166 3.26 13.33 -11.63
C PHE A 166 3.97 14.32 -12.57
N ASN A 167 4.29 13.92 -13.81
CA ASN A 167 4.98 14.74 -14.81
C ASN A 167 6.34 15.36 -14.33
N ILE A 168 7.04 14.72 -13.39
CA ILE A 168 8.30 15.23 -12.83
C ILE A 168 9.46 14.98 -13.80
N GLN A 169 10.09 16.05 -14.30
CA GLN A 169 11.17 15.96 -15.29
C GLN A 169 12.54 16.39 -14.75
N ASP A 170 12.59 17.34 -13.81
CA ASP A 170 13.81 17.98 -13.32
C ASP A 170 14.34 17.39 -11.99
N GLN A 171 14.05 16.11 -11.73
CA GLN A 171 14.49 15.37 -10.54
C GLN A 171 14.97 13.97 -10.91
N GLU A 172 15.62 13.29 -9.98
CA GLU A 172 15.93 11.86 -10.11
C GLU A 172 14.67 11.00 -10.28
N GLU A 173 14.87 9.77 -10.77
CA GLU A 173 13.83 8.77 -10.95
C GLU A 173 13.34 8.29 -9.57
N GLN A 174 12.02 8.26 -9.38
CA GLN A 174 11.37 8.04 -8.08
C GLN A 174 10.32 6.93 -8.12
N ALA A 175 10.17 6.23 -7.00
CA ALA A 175 9.16 5.20 -6.81
C ALA A 175 8.55 5.27 -5.40
N PHE A 176 7.27 4.94 -5.29
CA PHE A 176 6.48 4.98 -4.06
C PHE A 176 5.78 3.64 -3.86
N PHE A 177 5.96 3.02 -2.69
CA PHE A 177 5.27 1.80 -2.28
C PHE A 177 4.71 1.99 -0.87
N ALA A 178 3.49 1.50 -0.62
CA ALA A 178 2.86 1.65 0.68
C ALA A 178 1.88 0.52 1.02
N VAL A 179 1.79 0.21 2.32
CA VAL A 179 0.75 -0.65 2.92
C VAL A 179 0.00 0.16 3.98
N PHE A 180 -1.33 0.06 3.96
CA PHE A 180 -2.26 0.69 4.88
C PHE A 180 -3.17 -0.40 5.45
N ASP A 181 -3.02 -0.73 6.73
CA ASP A 181 -3.89 -1.66 7.44
C ASP A 181 -5.12 -0.91 7.96
N GLY A 182 -6.33 -1.36 7.64
CA GLY A 182 -7.57 -0.64 7.90
C GLY A 182 -8.36 -1.25 9.05
N HIS A 183 -8.81 -0.43 10.01
CA HIS A 183 -9.58 -0.92 11.16
C HIS A 183 -10.90 -0.17 11.37
N GLY A 184 -11.95 -0.94 11.67
CA GLY A 184 -13.31 -0.41 11.88
C GLY A 184 -14.04 -0.02 10.59
N GLY A 185 -13.42 -0.24 9.44
CA GLY A 185 -13.86 0.18 8.11
C GLY A 185 -12.66 0.33 7.18
N VAL A 186 -12.88 0.13 5.88
CA VAL A 186 -11.83 0.15 4.84
C VAL A 186 -11.58 1.57 4.28
N ASP A 187 -12.46 2.51 4.60
CA ASP A 187 -12.55 3.84 4.00
C ASP A 187 -11.32 4.71 4.29
N ALA A 188 -10.72 4.55 5.47
CA ALA A 188 -9.48 5.23 5.85
C ALA A 188 -8.28 4.72 5.01
N ALA A 189 -8.16 3.41 4.83
CA ALA A 189 -7.11 2.79 4.03
C ALA A 189 -7.24 3.13 2.54
N ILE A 190 -8.48 3.20 2.01
CA ILE A 190 -8.77 3.71 0.66
C ILE A 190 -8.34 5.17 0.53
N TYR A 191 -8.72 6.01 1.49
CA TYR A 191 -8.37 7.43 1.43
C TYR A 191 -6.86 7.65 1.49
N ALA A 192 -6.15 6.91 2.35
CA ALA A 192 -4.69 6.95 2.39
C ALA A 192 -4.05 6.48 1.08
N ALA A 193 -4.54 5.38 0.50
CA ALA A 193 -4.06 4.88 -0.79
C ALA A 193 -4.26 5.89 -1.93
N ASN A 194 -5.47 6.46 -2.06
CA ASN A 194 -5.83 7.37 -3.14
C ASN A 194 -5.15 8.75 -3.01
N HIS A 195 -4.98 9.26 -1.78
CA HIS A 195 -4.63 10.68 -1.57
C HIS A 195 -3.26 10.94 -0.95
N LEU A 196 -2.62 10.00 -0.25
CA LEU A 196 -1.32 10.28 0.41
C LEU A 196 -0.20 10.60 -0.59
N HIS A 197 -0.13 9.86 -1.69
CA HIS A 197 0.90 10.02 -2.71
C HIS A 197 0.72 11.32 -3.53
N VAL A 198 -0.53 11.79 -3.67
CA VAL A 198 -0.87 13.12 -4.23
C VAL A 198 -0.54 14.25 -3.23
N ASN A 199 -0.89 14.06 -1.95
CA ASN A 199 -0.54 15.01 -0.88
C ASN A 199 0.97 15.15 -0.68
N LEU A 200 1.78 14.14 -1.04
CA LEU A 200 3.25 14.17 -1.00
C LEU A 200 3.85 15.11 -2.06
N VAL A 201 3.49 14.94 -3.34
CA VAL A 201 4.12 15.72 -4.42
C VAL A 201 3.80 17.22 -4.34
N HIS A 202 2.65 17.57 -3.76
CA HIS A 202 2.22 18.96 -3.56
C HIS A 202 2.79 19.64 -2.30
N GLN A 203 3.68 19.00 -1.53
CA GLN A 203 4.36 19.68 -0.42
C GLN A 203 5.45 20.63 -0.94
N GLU A 204 5.53 21.83 -0.36
CA GLU A 204 6.59 22.80 -0.67
C GLU A 204 8.01 22.22 -0.44
N SER A 205 8.16 21.35 0.56
CA SER A 205 9.42 20.66 0.87
C SER A 205 9.74 19.48 -0.06
N PHE A 206 8.80 18.97 -0.87
CA PHE A 206 8.96 17.73 -1.66
C PHE A 206 10.24 17.68 -2.51
N SER A 207 10.67 18.81 -3.06
CA SER A 207 11.88 18.87 -3.88
C SER A 207 13.20 18.84 -3.08
N GLN A 208 13.18 19.22 -1.80
CA GLN A 208 14.38 19.45 -0.99
C GLN A 208 14.50 18.46 0.18
N ASP A 209 13.40 18.18 0.88
CA ASP A 209 13.32 17.20 1.97
C ASP A 209 12.07 16.32 1.80
N PRO A 210 12.21 15.13 1.16
CA PRO A 210 11.13 14.16 1.05
C PRO A 210 10.69 13.56 2.39
N GLY A 211 11.54 13.57 3.42
CA GLY A 211 11.19 13.07 4.75
C GLY A 211 10.21 14.01 5.45
N GLU A 212 10.53 15.30 5.49
CA GLU A 212 9.60 16.32 5.98
C GLU A 212 8.32 16.37 5.14
N ALA A 213 8.44 16.24 3.80
CA ALA A 213 7.29 16.18 2.91
C ALA A 213 6.37 14.97 3.19
N LEU A 214 6.93 13.79 3.47
CA LEU A 214 6.16 12.61 3.87
C LEU A 214 5.39 12.85 5.17
N CYS A 215 6.04 13.38 6.22
CA CYS A 215 5.37 13.70 7.48
C CYS A 215 4.23 14.72 7.30
N ARG A 216 4.46 15.77 6.50
CA ARG A 216 3.43 16.77 6.16
C ARG A 216 2.28 16.17 5.34
N ALA A 217 2.58 15.26 4.40
CA ALA A 217 1.57 14.57 3.59
C ALA A 217 0.72 13.61 4.42
N PHE A 218 1.31 12.85 5.34
CA PHE A 218 0.58 12.01 6.31
C PHE A 218 -0.38 12.84 7.14
N LYS A 219 0.11 13.94 7.74
CA LYS A 219 -0.70 14.85 8.54
C LYS A 219 -1.84 15.50 7.74
N LEU A 220 -1.56 15.96 6.52
CA LEU A 220 -2.58 16.54 5.63
C LEU A 220 -3.63 15.50 5.23
N THR A 221 -3.23 14.24 5.02
CA THR A 221 -4.14 13.14 4.69
C THR A 221 -5.04 12.80 5.87
N ASP A 222 -4.52 12.78 7.10
CA ASP A 222 -5.31 12.65 8.33
C ASP A 222 -6.29 13.83 8.51
N GLU A 223 -5.82 15.08 8.39
CA GLU A 223 -6.65 16.28 8.54
C GLU A 223 -7.78 16.38 7.50
N ARG A 224 -7.56 15.88 6.28
CA ARG A 224 -8.63 15.77 5.25
C ARG A 224 -9.55 14.58 5.52
N PHE A 225 -9.01 13.41 5.85
CA PHE A 225 -9.84 12.24 6.12
C PHE A 225 -10.73 12.44 7.36
N VAL A 226 -10.27 13.11 8.42
CA VAL A 226 -11.10 13.46 9.58
C VAL A 226 -12.28 14.36 9.17
N LYS A 227 -12.09 15.29 8.23
CA LYS A 227 -13.19 16.09 7.66
C LYS A 227 -14.14 15.19 6.87
N LYS A 228 -13.64 14.29 6.01
CA LYS A 228 -14.46 13.31 5.27
C LYS A 228 -15.27 12.42 6.21
N ALA A 229 -14.63 11.83 7.21
CA ALA A 229 -15.24 11.01 8.24
C ALA A 229 -16.32 11.75 9.03
N SER A 230 -16.12 13.04 9.33
CA SER A 230 -17.16 13.86 9.97
C SER A 230 -18.35 14.19 9.05
N ARG A 231 -18.14 14.31 7.73
CA ARG A 231 -19.23 14.50 6.74
C ARG A 231 -20.02 13.21 6.52
N GLU A 232 -19.34 12.07 6.52
CA GLU A 232 -19.89 10.75 6.13
C GLU A 232 -20.17 9.83 7.34
N ASN A 233 -19.99 10.33 8.58
CA ASN A 233 -20.15 9.61 9.85
C ASN A 233 -19.32 8.30 9.93
N LEU A 234 -18.10 8.34 9.40
CA LEU A 234 -17.13 7.24 9.46
C LEU A 234 -16.40 7.25 10.81
N ARG A 235 -15.98 6.05 11.26
CA ARG A 235 -15.31 5.81 12.55
C ARG A 235 -14.06 4.93 12.42
N CYS A 236 -13.63 4.69 11.19
CA CYS A 236 -12.46 3.88 10.88
C CYS A 236 -11.17 4.68 11.01
N GLY A 237 -10.08 3.94 11.17
CA GLY A 237 -8.72 4.45 11.04
C GLY A 237 -7.89 3.52 10.17
N THR A 238 -6.65 3.93 9.90
CA THR A 238 -5.68 3.09 9.21
C THR A 238 -4.26 3.40 9.67
N THR A 239 -3.42 2.37 9.69
CA THR A 239 -1.96 2.52 9.74
C THR A 239 -1.47 3.09 8.40
N GLY A 240 -0.17 3.31 8.29
CA GLY A 240 0.47 3.45 6.99
C GLY A 240 1.97 3.30 7.12
N VAL A 241 2.56 2.46 6.27
CA VAL A 241 4.02 2.40 6.08
C VAL A 241 4.31 2.69 4.61
N VAL A 242 5.17 3.67 4.36
CA VAL A 242 5.56 4.15 3.03
C VAL A 242 7.06 3.98 2.86
N THR A 243 7.48 3.40 1.72
CA THR A 243 8.83 3.55 1.19
C THR A 243 8.80 4.44 -0.05
N PHE A 244 9.67 5.44 -0.07
CA PHE A 244 9.82 6.38 -1.17
C PHE A 244 11.28 6.43 -1.59
N LEU A 245 11.56 5.96 -2.80
CA LEU A 245 12.90 5.95 -3.38
C LEU A 245 13.08 7.19 -4.25
N ARG A 246 14.21 7.90 -4.08
CA ARG A 246 14.67 8.97 -4.97
C ARG A 246 16.14 8.72 -5.28
N GLY A 247 16.45 8.42 -6.54
CA GLY A 247 17.82 8.11 -6.97
C GLY A 247 18.42 6.96 -6.15
N ARG A 248 19.39 7.28 -5.28
CA ARG A 248 20.05 6.34 -4.35
C ARG A 248 19.69 6.56 -2.87
N THR A 249 18.56 7.21 -2.59
CA THR A 249 18.07 7.45 -1.23
C THR A 249 16.73 6.76 -1.01
N LEU A 250 16.63 5.96 0.05
CA LEU A 250 15.37 5.42 0.57
C LEU A 250 14.88 6.31 1.70
N HIS A 251 13.70 6.90 1.53
CA HIS A 251 12.95 7.53 2.60
C HIS A 251 11.88 6.54 3.09
N VAL A 252 11.74 6.41 4.41
CA VAL A 252 10.69 5.63 5.06
C VAL A 252 9.87 6.58 5.92
N ALA A 253 8.54 6.49 5.87
CA ALA A 253 7.66 7.22 6.79
C ALA A 253 6.49 6.34 7.21
N TRP A 254 6.13 6.38 8.49
CA TRP A 254 5.13 5.47 9.04
C TRP A 254 4.31 6.04 10.21
N LEU A 255 3.08 5.53 10.33
CA LEU A 255 2.25 5.63 11.53
C LEU A 255 1.48 4.32 11.74
N GLY A 256 1.17 3.99 12.99
CA GLY A 256 0.71 2.64 13.36
C GLY A 256 1.85 1.62 13.34
N ASP A 257 1.48 0.34 13.19
CA ASP A 257 2.34 -0.82 13.41
C ASP A 257 2.46 -1.79 12.23
N SER A 258 1.95 -1.44 11.04
CA SER A 258 2.47 -2.00 9.78
C SER A 258 3.97 -1.64 9.65
N GLN A 259 4.79 -2.58 9.18
CA GLN A 259 6.26 -2.44 9.22
C GLN A 259 6.91 -2.65 7.87
N VAL A 260 8.10 -2.07 7.72
CA VAL A 260 9.05 -2.37 6.64
C VAL A 260 10.41 -2.79 7.18
N ILE A 261 11.03 -3.78 6.54
CA ILE A 261 12.45 -4.12 6.71
C ILE A 261 13.19 -3.95 5.38
N LEU A 262 14.48 -3.64 5.47
CA LEU A 262 15.43 -3.78 4.37
C LEU A 262 16.21 -5.09 4.55
N VAL A 263 16.54 -5.74 3.44
CA VAL A 263 17.49 -6.84 3.39
C VAL A 263 18.72 -6.39 2.59
N ARG A 264 19.90 -6.48 3.20
CA ARG A 264 21.19 -6.10 2.60
C ARG A 264 22.19 -7.24 2.78
N ARG A 265 22.78 -7.72 1.68
CA ARG A 265 23.66 -8.92 1.63
C ARG A 265 23.08 -10.12 2.40
N GLY A 266 21.77 -10.35 2.27
CA GLY A 266 21.03 -11.44 2.93
C GLY A 266 20.74 -11.24 4.42
N GLN A 267 21.02 -10.07 5.00
CA GLN A 267 20.81 -9.76 6.42
C GLN A 267 19.69 -8.72 6.62
N VAL A 268 18.92 -8.86 7.70
CA VAL A 268 17.85 -7.94 8.09
C VAL A 268 18.43 -6.62 8.59
N VAL A 269 17.83 -5.51 8.16
CA VAL A 269 18.10 -4.16 8.67
C VAL A 269 16.79 -3.55 9.19
N GLU A 270 16.75 -3.22 10.49
CA GLU A 270 15.63 -2.49 11.11
C GLU A 270 15.61 -1.04 10.60
N LEU A 271 14.55 -0.66 9.87
CA LEU A 271 14.38 0.72 9.35
C LEU A 271 13.49 1.60 10.24
N MET A 272 12.63 1.00 11.07
CA MET A 272 11.55 1.71 11.75
C MET A 272 11.06 0.96 12.99
N LYS A 273 10.38 1.68 13.90
CA LYS A 273 9.78 1.10 15.12
C LYS A 273 8.28 1.35 15.17
N ALA A 274 7.52 0.26 15.16
CA ALA A 274 6.06 0.26 15.17
C ALA A 274 5.48 1.12 16.31
N HIS A 275 4.38 1.81 16.04
CA HIS A 275 3.65 2.63 17.01
C HIS A 275 2.67 1.79 17.84
N LYS A 276 3.22 0.82 18.59
CA LYS A 276 2.45 0.02 19.56
C LYS A 276 2.30 0.81 20.88
N PRO A 277 1.14 0.78 21.58
CA PRO A 277 0.86 1.64 22.73
C PRO A 277 1.81 1.54 23.93
N ASP A 278 2.59 0.47 24.04
CA ASP A 278 3.62 0.27 25.06
C ASP A 278 5.01 0.77 24.67
N ARG A 279 5.21 1.32 23.47
CA ARG A 279 6.40 2.11 23.12
C ARG A 279 6.47 3.28 24.10
N GLU A 280 7.56 3.38 24.88
CA GLU A 280 7.56 4.19 26.10
C GLU A 280 7.35 5.69 25.86
N ASP A 281 7.77 6.22 24.71
CA ASP A 281 7.50 7.59 24.27
C ASP A 281 6.01 7.81 23.91
N GLU A 282 5.41 6.87 23.18
CA GLU A 282 3.99 6.90 22.81
C GLU A 282 3.08 6.75 24.03
N LYS A 283 3.45 5.88 24.97
CA LYS A 283 2.78 5.73 26.25
C LYS A 283 2.85 7.02 27.07
N GLN A 284 4.04 7.61 27.21
CA GLN A 284 4.20 8.90 27.90
C GLN A 284 3.38 10.01 27.23
N ARG A 285 3.34 10.07 25.89
CA ARG A 285 2.50 10.99 25.11
C ARG A 285 1.00 10.79 25.42
N ILE A 286 0.52 9.55 25.44
CA ILE A 286 -0.89 9.21 25.74
C ILE A 286 -1.25 9.57 27.18
N GLU A 287 -0.40 9.23 28.16
CA GLU A 287 -0.64 9.50 29.58
C GLU A 287 -0.55 11.01 29.90
N ALA A 288 0.34 11.75 29.25
CA ALA A 288 0.43 13.21 29.35
C ALA A 288 -0.81 13.94 28.77
N LEU A 289 -1.49 13.34 27.79
CA LEU A 289 -2.77 13.82 27.28
C LEU A 289 -3.97 13.44 28.19
N GLY A 290 -3.74 12.72 29.29
CA GLY A 290 -4.78 12.24 30.20
C GLY A 290 -5.44 10.93 29.78
N GLY A 291 -4.89 10.23 28.79
CA GLY A 291 -5.27 8.88 28.41
C GLY A 291 -4.58 7.82 29.27
N CYS A 292 -4.75 6.55 28.91
CA CYS A 292 -4.07 5.44 29.55
C CYS A 292 -3.77 4.30 28.57
N VAL A 293 -2.76 3.49 28.89
CA VAL A 293 -2.39 2.29 28.13
C VAL A 293 -2.73 1.06 28.98
N ILE A 294 -3.59 0.17 28.45
CA ILE A 294 -4.16 -0.96 29.18
C ILE A 294 -3.85 -2.26 28.45
N TRP A 295 -3.33 -3.26 29.17
CA TRP A 295 -3.20 -4.63 28.65
C TRP A 295 -4.55 -5.35 28.65
N PHE A 296 -5.03 -5.73 27.47
CA PHE A 296 -6.22 -6.56 27.28
C PHE A 296 -6.00 -7.55 26.12
N GLY A 297 -5.16 -8.56 26.36
CA GLY A 297 -4.69 -9.52 25.35
C GLY A 297 -3.57 -8.97 24.46
N THR A 298 -3.63 -7.69 24.15
CA THR A 298 -2.54 -6.84 23.66
C THR A 298 -2.65 -5.47 24.35
N TRP A 299 -1.66 -4.59 24.21
CA TRP A 299 -1.73 -3.22 24.73
C TRP A 299 -2.72 -2.38 23.93
N ARG A 300 -3.53 -1.56 24.62
CA ARG A 300 -4.57 -0.75 24.00
C ARG A 300 -4.70 0.65 24.60
N VAL A 301 -4.77 1.66 23.74
CA VAL A 301 -5.04 3.05 24.09
C VAL A 301 -6.47 3.18 24.61
N ASN A 302 -6.63 3.65 25.84
CA ASN A 302 -7.89 3.73 26.58
C ASN A 302 -8.69 2.40 26.57
N GLY A 303 -7.99 1.26 26.45
CA GLY A 303 -8.59 -0.07 26.35
C GLY A 303 -9.25 -0.39 24.99
N SER A 304 -9.10 0.44 23.97
CA SER A 304 -9.79 0.32 22.68
C SER A 304 -8.87 -0.07 21.52
N LEU A 305 -8.05 0.86 21.00
CA LEU A 305 -7.20 0.63 19.82
C LEU A 305 -5.83 0.07 20.18
N SER A 306 -5.33 -0.87 19.38
CA SER A 306 -4.02 -1.53 19.57
C SER A 306 -2.83 -0.81 18.92
N VAL A 307 -3.09 0.32 18.26
CA VAL A 307 -2.08 1.27 17.73
C VAL A 307 -2.09 2.56 18.56
N SER A 308 -1.00 3.32 18.56
CA SER A 308 -0.94 4.66 19.17
C SER A 308 -1.02 5.82 18.16
N ARG A 309 -0.83 5.57 16.87
CA ARG A 309 -0.93 6.55 15.78
C ARG A 309 -1.70 5.97 14.58
N ALA A 310 -2.52 6.78 13.91
CA ALA A 310 -3.36 6.38 12.78
C ALA A 310 -3.84 7.59 11.97
N ILE A 311 -4.07 7.40 10.67
CA ILE A 311 -4.97 8.26 9.88
C ILE A 311 -6.41 7.92 10.29
N GLY A 312 -7.27 8.91 10.52
CA GLY A 312 -8.66 8.70 10.96
C GLY A 312 -8.79 8.60 12.48
N ASP A 313 -9.56 7.64 12.99
CA ASP A 313 -9.83 7.48 14.43
C ASP A 313 -10.27 8.78 15.13
N SER A 314 -11.18 9.53 14.48
CA SER A 314 -11.61 10.86 14.90
C SER A 314 -12.13 10.92 16.35
N GLU A 315 -12.79 9.86 16.83
CA GLU A 315 -13.26 9.73 18.22
C GLU A 315 -12.16 9.42 19.25
N HIS A 316 -10.95 9.05 18.80
CA HIS A 316 -9.81 8.72 19.66
C HIS A 316 -8.67 9.75 19.61
N LYS A 317 -8.77 10.78 18.76
CA LYS A 317 -7.86 11.93 18.82
C LYS A 317 -8.11 12.75 20.11
N PRO A 318 -7.07 13.31 20.77
CA PRO A 318 -5.67 13.38 20.36
C PRO A 318 -4.80 12.19 20.83
N TYR A 319 -5.35 11.20 21.55
CA TYR A 319 -4.57 10.06 22.04
C TYR A 319 -3.97 9.26 20.89
N ILE A 320 -4.77 9.05 19.83
CA ILE A 320 -4.30 8.64 18.51
C ILE A 320 -4.00 9.91 17.70
N CYS A 321 -2.78 10.03 17.18
CA CYS A 321 -2.37 11.16 16.34
C CYS A 321 -2.03 10.72 14.91
N GLY A 322 -2.18 11.62 13.94
CA GLY A 322 -1.84 11.41 12.53
C GLY A 322 -0.42 11.87 12.16
N ASP A 323 0.42 12.11 13.15
CA ASP A 323 1.80 12.55 12.98
C ASP A 323 2.70 11.32 12.72
N ALA A 324 3.29 11.23 11.53
CA ALA A 324 4.18 10.11 11.15
C ALA A 324 5.62 10.32 11.66
N ASP A 325 6.28 9.24 12.09
CA ASP A 325 7.73 9.19 12.21
C ASP A 325 8.36 8.94 10.81
N TYR A 326 9.62 9.32 10.59
CA TYR A 326 10.34 9.09 9.34
C TYR A 326 11.83 8.76 9.53
N GLY A 327 12.44 8.19 8.49
CA GLY A 327 13.87 7.87 8.41
C GLY A 327 14.39 8.01 6.98
N ILE A 328 15.70 8.24 6.84
CA ILE A 328 16.39 8.42 5.55
C ILE A 328 17.61 7.50 5.52
N PHE A 329 17.71 6.68 4.47
CA PHE A 329 18.69 5.60 4.35
C PHE A 329 19.40 5.71 2.98
N PRO A 330 20.69 6.07 2.95
CA PRO A 330 21.50 6.00 1.74
C PRO A 330 21.66 4.55 1.26
N LEU A 331 21.55 4.33 -0.04
CA LEU A 331 21.67 3.02 -0.67
C LEU A 331 23.06 2.83 -1.29
N ASP A 332 23.79 1.81 -0.82
CA ASP A 332 25.15 1.49 -1.28
C ASP A 332 25.16 0.55 -2.51
N GLY A 333 24.02 -0.06 -2.84
CA GLY A 333 23.85 -0.96 -3.98
C GLY A 333 24.05 -2.44 -3.63
N SER A 334 24.35 -2.74 -2.36
CA SER A 334 24.35 -4.10 -1.81
C SER A 334 23.02 -4.49 -1.14
N GLU A 335 22.01 -3.63 -1.25
CA GLU A 335 20.63 -3.95 -0.89
C GLU A 335 20.01 -4.98 -1.84
N ASP A 336 19.35 -5.98 -1.27
CA ASP A 336 18.66 -7.03 -2.01
C ASP A 336 17.23 -6.60 -2.35
N TYR A 337 16.43 -6.36 -1.31
CA TYR A 337 15.01 -6.04 -1.41
C TYR A 337 14.45 -5.43 -0.11
N LEU A 338 13.28 -4.79 -0.22
CA LEU A 338 12.44 -4.35 0.90
C LEU A 338 11.25 -5.29 1.06
N ILE A 339 10.80 -5.53 2.29
CA ILE A 339 9.50 -6.18 2.58
C ILE A 339 8.65 -5.19 3.38
N LEU A 340 7.51 -4.78 2.83
CA LEU A 340 6.47 -3.98 3.52
C LEU A 340 5.27 -4.90 3.82
N ALA A 341 4.77 -4.91 5.06
CA ALA A 341 3.56 -5.67 5.40
C ALA A 341 2.79 -5.13 6.62
N CYS A 342 1.52 -5.55 6.74
CA CYS A 342 0.62 -5.27 7.87
C CYS A 342 0.89 -6.18 9.10
N ASP A 343 0.17 -5.96 10.21
CA ASP A 343 0.40 -6.72 11.46
C ASP A 343 0.08 -8.21 11.27
N GLY A 344 -0.93 -8.54 10.46
CA GLY A 344 -1.32 -9.90 10.10
C GLY A 344 -0.25 -10.73 9.39
N PHE A 345 0.87 -10.13 8.99
CA PHE A 345 2.11 -10.83 8.66
C PHE A 345 3.08 -10.84 9.86
N TRP A 346 3.48 -9.66 10.34
CA TRP A 346 4.57 -9.48 11.32
C TRP A 346 4.30 -10.04 12.72
N ASP A 347 3.04 -10.15 13.17
CA ASP A 347 2.69 -10.78 14.45
C ASP A 347 2.85 -12.32 14.42
N THR A 348 3.15 -12.93 13.25
CA THR A 348 3.34 -14.39 13.10
C THR A 348 4.62 -14.82 12.40
N VAL A 349 5.28 -13.94 11.63
CA VAL A 349 6.51 -14.24 10.89
C VAL A 349 7.61 -13.26 11.29
N SER A 350 8.75 -13.76 11.78
CA SER A 350 9.89 -12.91 12.13
C SER A 350 10.63 -12.39 10.87
N PRO A 351 11.39 -11.30 10.96
CA PRO A 351 12.21 -10.81 9.86
C PRO A 351 13.17 -11.86 9.28
N GLU A 352 13.74 -12.72 10.12
CA GLU A 352 14.68 -13.77 9.73
C GLU A 352 13.98 -14.95 9.04
N GLU A 353 12.78 -15.31 9.50
CA GLU A 353 11.91 -16.28 8.82
C GLU A 353 11.47 -15.76 7.45
N ALA A 354 11.11 -14.47 7.36
CA ALA A 354 10.76 -13.82 6.10
C ALA A 354 11.94 -13.84 5.11
N VAL A 355 13.16 -13.47 5.54
CA VAL A 355 14.38 -13.55 4.72
C VAL A 355 14.63 -14.97 4.22
N ARG A 356 14.48 -15.99 5.06
CA ARG A 356 14.58 -17.40 4.65
C ARG A 356 13.55 -17.76 3.59
N VAL A 357 12.26 -17.46 3.81
CA VAL A 357 11.19 -17.77 2.84
C VAL A 357 11.42 -17.09 1.48
N VAL A 358 11.97 -15.87 1.44
CA VAL A 358 12.37 -15.22 0.18
C VAL A 358 13.59 -15.92 -0.44
N SER A 359 14.64 -16.16 0.34
CA SER A 359 15.87 -16.82 -0.10
C SER A 359 15.60 -18.20 -0.70
N ASP A 360 14.87 -19.04 0.03
CA ASP A 360 14.57 -20.42 -0.35
C ASP A 360 13.76 -20.44 -1.66
N HIS A 361 12.76 -19.55 -1.81
CA HIS A 361 12.00 -19.45 -3.06
C HIS A 361 12.86 -18.99 -4.25
N LEU A 362 13.72 -17.99 -4.06
CA LEU A 362 14.61 -17.50 -5.13
C LEU A 362 15.63 -18.57 -5.55
N GLN A 363 16.16 -19.37 -4.61
CA GLN A 363 17.05 -20.49 -4.90
C GLN A 363 16.31 -21.62 -5.65
N GLU A 364 15.16 -22.06 -5.13
CA GLU A 364 14.30 -23.08 -5.76
C GLU A 364 13.90 -22.71 -7.20
N ASN A 365 13.63 -21.42 -7.47
CA ASN A 365 12.97 -20.96 -8.69
C ASN A 365 13.88 -20.09 -9.58
N THR A 366 15.21 -20.24 -9.46
CA THR A 366 16.21 -19.58 -10.32
C THR A 366 16.07 -18.05 -10.39
N GLY A 367 15.74 -17.41 -9.26
CA GLY A 367 15.55 -15.97 -9.15
C GLY A 367 14.25 -15.43 -9.74
N ASP A 368 13.20 -16.26 -9.88
CA ASP A 368 11.84 -15.76 -10.10
C ASP A 368 11.32 -15.04 -8.86
N THR A 369 10.92 -13.77 -9.02
CA THR A 369 10.34 -12.94 -7.95
C THR A 369 8.83 -13.13 -7.83
N THR A 370 8.17 -13.67 -8.86
CA THR A 370 6.73 -13.49 -9.08
C THR A 370 5.90 -13.97 -7.89
N MET A 371 6.24 -15.14 -7.34
CA MET A 371 5.47 -15.80 -6.27
C MET A 371 6.01 -15.57 -4.84
N VAL A 372 7.02 -14.72 -4.65
CA VAL A 372 7.66 -14.45 -3.35
C VAL A 372 6.64 -14.00 -2.30
N ALA A 373 5.84 -12.96 -2.59
CA ALA A 373 4.86 -12.44 -1.64
C ALA A 373 3.74 -13.46 -1.33
N HIS A 374 3.39 -14.32 -2.29
CA HIS A 374 2.46 -15.43 -2.06
C HIS A 374 3.05 -16.49 -1.11
N LYS A 375 4.35 -16.82 -1.22
CA LYS A 375 5.05 -17.71 -0.29
C LYS A 375 5.12 -17.10 1.13
N LEU A 376 5.39 -15.80 1.26
CA LEU A 376 5.36 -15.09 2.55
C LEU A 376 3.97 -15.09 3.19
N VAL A 377 2.93 -14.77 2.43
CA VAL A 377 1.53 -14.84 2.92
C VAL A 377 1.13 -16.28 3.30
N ALA A 378 1.60 -17.30 2.58
CA ALA A 378 1.38 -18.69 2.97
C ALA A 378 2.05 -19.02 4.32
N SER A 379 3.32 -18.62 4.52
CA SER A 379 4.03 -18.79 5.79
C SER A 379 3.28 -18.18 6.98
N ALA A 380 2.79 -16.94 6.86
CA ALA A 380 2.00 -16.30 7.93
C ALA A 380 0.69 -17.03 8.26
N ARG A 381 0.00 -17.59 7.25
CA ARG A 381 -1.22 -18.40 7.48
C ARG A 381 -0.90 -19.73 8.17
N ASP A 382 0.17 -20.39 7.75
CA ASP A 382 0.59 -21.68 8.32
C ASP A 382 1.17 -21.51 9.73
N ALA A 383 1.77 -20.34 10.03
CA ALA A 383 2.11 -19.88 11.38
C ALA A 383 0.89 -19.47 12.24
N GLY A 384 -0.32 -19.47 11.68
CA GLY A 384 -1.58 -19.31 12.40
C GLY A 384 -2.22 -17.91 12.34
N SER A 385 -1.77 -17.03 11.45
CA SER A 385 -2.39 -15.70 11.27
C SER A 385 -3.87 -15.82 10.91
N SER A 386 -4.71 -15.10 11.66
CA SER A 386 -6.15 -14.98 11.42
C SER A 386 -6.57 -13.61 10.88
N ASP A 387 -5.59 -12.74 10.59
CA ASP A 387 -5.85 -11.38 10.16
C ASP A 387 -5.88 -11.21 8.63
N ASN A 388 -6.24 -10.02 8.14
CA ASN A 388 -5.91 -9.65 6.77
C ASN A 388 -4.38 -9.68 6.59
N ILE A 389 -3.89 -10.07 5.43
CA ILE A 389 -2.45 -10.21 5.19
C ILE A 389 -2.09 -9.60 3.85
N THR A 390 -1.31 -8.52 3.87
CA THR A 390 -0.81 -7.78 2.72
C THR A 390 0.70 -7.67 2.81
N VAL A 391 1.40 -8.18 1.80
CA VAL A 391 2.87 -8.19 1.72
C VAL A 391 3.31 -7.68 0.35
N ILE A 392 4.11 -6.61 0.32
CA ILE A 392 4.85 -6.15 -0.86
C ILE A 392 6.33 -6.53 -0.67
N VAL A 393 6.95 -7.13 -1.68
CA VAL A 393 8.40 -7.26 -1.79
C VAL A 393 8.89 -6.44 -2.98
N VAL A 394 9.81 -5.52 -2.74
CA VAL A 394 10.37 -4.60 -3.76
C VAL A 394 11.85 -4.95 -3.94
N PHE A 395 12.22 -5.46 -5.11
CA PHE A 395 13.59 -5.86 -5.42
C PHE A 395 14.43 -4.65 -5.85
N LEU A 396 15.49 -4.37 -5.09
CA LEU A 396 16.39 -3.23 -5.29
C LEU A 396 17.55 -3.59 -6.24
N ARG A 397 17.93 -4.87 -6.28
CA ARG A 397 18.79 -5.46 -7.33
C ARG A 397 18.09 -6.68 -7.96
N ASP A 398 18.53 -7.07 -9.16
CA ASP A 398 18.04 -8.28 -9.82
C ASP A 398 18.54 -9.53 -9.05
N PRO A 399 17.66 -10.40 -8.51
CA PRO A 399 18.10 -11.61 -7.78
C PRO A 399 18.89 -12.63 -8.62
N ARG A 400 18.83 -12.51 -9.94
CA ARG A 400 19.55 -13.34 -10.92
C ARG A 400 20.94 -12.78 -11.23
N SER A 401 21.29 -11.59 -10.70
CA SER A 401 22.64 -11.01 -10.76
C SER A 401 23.57 -11.62 -9.70
N PRO A 402 24.87 -11.76 -9.99
CA PRO A 402 25.83 -12.21 -8.98
C PRO A 402 25.83 -11.26 -7.77
N PRO A 403 26.13 -11.76 -6.55
CA PRO A 403 26.27 -10.89 -5.38
C PRO A 403 27.40 -9.86 -5.62
N PRO A 404 27.28 -8.64 -5.08
CA PRO A 404 28.34 -7.64 -5.19
C PRO A 404 29.61 -8.16 -4.53
N THR A 405 30.74 -8.02 -5.22
CA THR A 405 32.06 -8.35 -4.69
C THR A 405 32.45 -7.39 -3.58
N ASN A 406 32.99 -7.89 -2.47
CA ASN A 406 33.59 -7.04 -1.43
C ASN A 406 34.92 -6.48 -1.96
N THR A 407 34.88 -5.34 -2.65
CA THR A 407 36.05 -4.62 -3.18
C THR A 407 36.15 -3.21 -2.59
N GLU A 408 36.02 -3.12 -1.27
CA GLU A 408 36.25 -1.94 -0.44
C GLU A 408 36.92 -2.40 0.86
N ASP A 409 38.21 -2.73 0.79
CA ASP A 409 39.12 -3.00 1.93
C ASP A 409 40.61 -3.07 1.50
N GLU A 410 40.91 -3.37 0.22
CA GLU A 410 42.29 -3.53 -0.31
C GLU A 410 42.68 -2.55 -1.45
N GLU A 411 42.41 -1.24 -1.34
CA GLU A 411 42.99 -0.27 -2.32
C GLU A 411 43.31 1.16 -1.78
N GLU A 412 43.76 1.30 -0.53
CA GLU A 412 44.60 2.45 -0.10
C GLU A 412 45.97 1.95 0.38
N GLY A 413 47.04 2.15 -0.41
CA GLY A 413 48.35 1.62 -0.02
C GLY A 413 49.63 1.94 -0.84
N VAL A 414 49.57 2.56 -2.03
CA VAL A 414 50.80 2.81 -2.83
C VAL A 414 50.82 4.20 -3.52
N ALA A 415 51.39 5.18 -2.83
CA ALA A 415 52.05 6.40 -3.34
C ALA A 415 52.68 7.15 -2.13
N GLU A 416 53.91 7.65 -2.12
CA GLU A 416 55.01 7.70 -3.10
C GLU A 416 56.33 7.32 -2.38
N GLY A 417 57.40 6.97 -3.11
CA GLY A 417 58.70 6.70 -2.50
C GLY A 417 59.74 6.06 -3.42
N GLU A 418 60.22 6.79 -4.43
CA GLU A 418 61.35 6.35 -5.24
C GLU A 418 62.65 6.37 -4.42
N GLY A 419 63.39 5.26 -4.43
CA GLY A 419 64.70 5.12 -3.80
C GLY A 419 65.45 3.94 -4.43
N GLU A 420 66.48 4.25 -5.21
CA GLU A 420 67.37 3.26 -5.84
C GLU A 420 68.36 2.70 -4.80
N GLU A 421 68.53 1.38 -4.72
CA GLU A 421 69.81 0.74 -4.41
C GLU A 421 69.79 -0.74 -4.85
N GLU A 422 70.97 -1.38 -4.87
CA GLU A 422 71.28 -2.50 -5.78
C GLU A 422 71.17 -3.91 -5.15
N GLU A 423 71.41 -4.92 -6.01
CA GLU A 423 71.78 -6.33 -5.78
C GLU A 423 71.92 -6.87 -4.34
N GLU A 424 71.31 -8.03 -4.07
CA GLU A 424 72.06 -9.30 -4.16
C GLU A 424 71.12 -10.53 -4.24
N ALA A 425 71.67 -11.68 -4.62
CA ALA A 425 70.96 -12.96 -4.72
C ALA A 425 71.55 -14.00 -3.76
N ALA A 426 70.71 -14.85 -3.17
CA ALA A 426 71.14 -16.00 -2.39
C ALA A 426 70.14 -17.16 -2.51
N GLU A 427 70.59 -18.27 -3.09
CA GLU A 427 69.90 -19.56 -3.12
C GLU A 427 70.41 -20.43 -1.94
N VAL A 428 69.50 -20.91 -1.08
CA VAL A 428 69.62 -22.09 -0.18
C VAL A 428 68.14 -22.45 0.14
N GLU A 429 67.49 -23.53 -0.32
CA GLU A 429 67.82 -24.96 -0.50
C GLU A 429 67.76 -25.78 0.83
N GLU A 430 67.22 -27.02 0.78
CA GLU A 430 67.16 -28.03 1.86
C GLU A 430 66.29 -27.72 3.14
N GLU A 431 65.60 -28.64 3.82
CA GLU A 431 65.23 -30.05 3.53
C GLU A 431 64.00 -30.56 4.36
N GLU A 432 63.43 -31.67 3.87
CA GLU A 432 62.55 -32.75 4.39
C GLU A 432 62.01 -32.85 5.86
N GLN A 433 60.74 -33.29 5.99
CA GLN A 433 60.23 -34.57 6.61
C GLN A 433 58.66 -34.57 6.64
N GLU A 434 57.86 -35.64 6.39
CA GLU A 434 57.78 -37.07 6.83
C GLU A 434 57.22 -37.27 8.27
N GLU A 435 56.32 -38.19 8.64
CA GLU A 435 55.45 -39.25 7.99
C GLU A 435 53.94 -38.85 8.19
N GLU A 436 52.80 -39.49 7.80
CA GLU A 436 52.27 -40.73 7.15
C GLU A 436 51.11 -40.26 6.17
N GLU A 437 50.42 -40.93 5.22
CA GLU A 437 50.02 -42.33 4.87
C GLU A 437 48.95 -42.97 5.80
N GLU A 438 47.81 -43.60 5.41
CA GLU A 438 47.10 -43.99 4.15
C GLU A 438 45.59 -43.58 4.26
N GLU A 439 44.70 -43.50 3.25
CA GLU A 439 44.13 -44.51 2.31
C GLU A 439 43.45 -45.74 2.99
N ASP A 440 42.46 -46.48 2.44
CA ASP A 440 42.06 -46.72 1.04
C ASP A 440 40.53 -47.07 0.88
N GLU A 441 40.11 -47.48 -0.32
CA GLU A 441 38.75 -47.51 -0.87
C GLU A 441 37.85 -48.77 -0.62
N ALA A 442 36.54 -48.55 -0.79
CA ALA A 442 35.52 -49.43 -1.42
C ALA A 442 35.27 -50.91 -1.00
N VAL A 443 33.98 -51.31 -1.02
CA VAL A 443 33.45 -52.37 -1.92
C VAL A 443 31.89 -52.40 -1.91
N ARG A 444 31.28 -52.87 -3.01
CA ARG A 444 29.82 -52.90 -3.26
C ARG A 444 29.18 -54.27 -2.97
N VAL A 445 27.90 -54.30 -2.60
CA VAL A 445 26.93 -55.39 -2.90
C VAL A 445 25.54 -54.76 -3.22
N GLU A 446 24.68 -55.48 -3.93
CA GLU A 446 23.54 -54.97 -4.74
C GLU A 446 22.12 -55.15 -4.12
N ARG A 447 21.10 -54.80 -4.94
CA ARG A 447 19.66 -55.22 -4.96
C ARG A 447 18.61 -54.33 -4.26
N ASP A 448 17.42 -54.08 -4.83
CA ASP A 448 16.84 -54.30 -6.18
C ASP A 448 15.54 -53.45 -6.32
N GLY A 449 14.92 -53.29 -7.52
CA GLY A 449 13.45 -53.07 -7.55
C GLY A 449 12.72 -52.06 -8.48
N GLY A 450 13.28 -51.51 -9.56
CA GLY A 450 12.50 -50.87 -10.66
C GLY A 450 11.74 -49.54 -10.34
N ASP A 451 10.97 -48.94 -11.26
CA ASP A 451 10.82 -49.12 -12.73
C ASP A 451 10.21 -47.83 -13.37
N GLY A 452 10.34 -47.66 -14.69
CA GLY A 452 9.57 -46.68 -15.49
C GLY A 452 10.20 -45.29 -15.64
N GLY A 453 10.67 -44.97 -16.85
CA GLY A 453 11.16 -43.62 -17.21
C GLY A 453 10.58 -43.11 -18.54
N SER A 454 10.98 -41.91 -18.96
CA SER A 454 10.86 -41.45 -20.36
C SER A 454 11.83 -40.30 -20.65
N THR A 455 12.48 -40.35 -21.80
CA THR A 455 13.39 -39.30 -22.30
C THR A 455 12.60 -38.24 -23.08
N ALA A 456 12.95 -36.96 -22.93
CA ALA A 456 12.50 -35.87 -23.82
C ALA A 456 13.52 -34.70 -23.81
N ASP A 457 13.58 -33.96 -24.92
CA ASP A 457 14.71 -33.08 -25.26
C ASP A 457 14.65 -31.63 -24.73
N ILE A 458 15.84 -31.02 -24.77
CA ILE A 458 16.18 -29.60 -24.56
C ILE A 458 15.31 -28.66 -25.41
N GLY A 459 14.86 -27.51 -24.87
CA GLY A 459 14.28 -26.46 -25.75
C GLY A 459 13.61 -25.21 -25.17
N GLY A 460 13.75 -24.84 -23.89
CA GLY A 460 13.02 -23.71 -23.29
C GLY A 460 13.69 -22.33 -23.43
N LYS A 461 13.32 -21.51 -24.42
CA LYS A 461 13.75 -20.10 -24.48
C LYS A 461 12.94 -19.22 -23.51
N GLY A 462 13.55 -18.85 -22.39
CA GLY A 462 13.00 -17.86 -21.48
C GLY A 462 12.68 -16.53 -22.19
N ARG A 463 11.43 -16.08 -22.07
CA ARG A 463 11.00 -14.71 -22.32
C ARG A 463 10.26 -14.29 -21.07
N GLY A 464 10.79 -13.31 -20.33
CA GLY A 464 10.13 -12.79 -19.14
C GLY A 464 8.73 -12.30 -19.46
N GLY A 465 7.73 -12.89 -18.82
CA GLY A 465 6.43 -12.25 -18.65
C GLY A 465 6.55 -11.16 -17.60
N TRP A 466 5.79 -10.07 -17.75
CA TRP A 466 5.70 -9.07 -16.69
C TRP A 466 4.87 -9.64 -15.53
N PRO A 467 5.25 -9.41 -14.26
CA PRO A 467 4.46 -9.87 -13.12
C PRO A 467 3.08 -9.19 -13.13
N LEU A 468 2.01 -9.95 -12.85
CA LEU A 468 0.67 -9.41 -12.75
C LEU A 468 0.54 -8.59 -11.45
N GLN A 469 0.72 -7.27 -11.54
CA GLN A 469 0.43 -6.37 -10.44
C GLN A 469 -1.07 -6.39 -10.12
N GLN A 470 -1.43 -7.05 -9.01
CA GLN A 470 -2.78 -7.00 -8.47
C GLN A 470 -2.99 -5.65 -7.78
N CYS A 471 -3.81 -4.78 -8.36
CA CYS A 471 -4.32 -3.62 -7.64
C CYS A 471 -5.23 -4.04 -6.50
N SER A 472 -5.30 -3.20 -5.47
CA SER A 472 -6.26 -3.30 -4.36
C SER A 472 -7.70 -3.41 -4.88
N ALA A 473 -8.27 -4.62 -4.92
CA ALA A 473 -9.62 -4.82 -5.43
C ALA A 473 -10.67 -4.02 -4.64
N PRO A 474 -11.75 -3.52 -5.28
CA PRO A 474 -12.85 -2.87 -4.58
C PRO A 474 -13.51 -3.84 -3.59
N ALA A 475 -13.83 -3.33 -2.40
CA ALA A 475 -13.97 -4.15 -1.19
C ALA A 475 -15.22 -5.05 -1.08
N ASP A 476 -16.05 -5.12 -2.13
CA ASP A 476 -17.39 -5.75 -2.07
C ASP A 476 -17.74 -6.60 -3.32
N LEU A 477 -16.73 -7.17 -3.99
CA LEU A 477 -16.96 -8.27 -4.95
C LEU A 477 -16.94 -9.62 -4.22
N SER A 478 -18.12 -10.20 -4.04
CA SER A 478 -18.31 -11.58 -3.56
C SER A 478 -17.57 -12.58 -4.45
N TYR A 479 -16.84 -13.52 -3.85
CA TYR A 479 -15.99 -14.52 -4.53
C TYR A 479 -16.78 -15.66 -5.23
N GLU A 480 -18.01 -15.38 -5.68
CA GLU A 480 -18.91 -16.34 -6.34
C GLU A 480 -19.47 -15.80 -7.67
N ASP A 481 -18.61 -15.21 -8.52
CA ASP A 481 -18.90 -15.19 -9.97
C ASP A 481 -17.62 -15.25 -10.84
N ARG A 482 -16.78 -16.26 -10.59
CA ARG A 482 -15.78 -16.72 -11.56
C ARG A 482 -16.44 -17.69 -12.55
N THR A 483 -17.30 -17.17 -13.41
CA THR A 483 -17.82 -17.90 -14.58
C THR A 483 -17.03 -17.52 -15.85
N ASP A 484 -16.21 -18.47 -16.32
CA ASP A 484 -15.62 -18.56 -17.67
C ASP A 484 -14.99 -17.30 -18.33
N SER A 485 -13.99 -16.69 -17.69
CA SER A 485 -13.20 -15.57 -18.28
C SER A 485 -11.81 -15.98 -18.83
N LEU A 486 -11.79 -16.86 -19.84
CA LEU A 486 -10.75 -17.03 -20.88
C LEU A 486 -9.24 -16.83 -20.52
N THR A 487 -8.75 -17.27 -19.36
CA THR A 487 -7.30 -17.26 -19.04
C THR A 487 -6.56 -18.51 -19.53
N ASP A 488 -7.23 -19.65 -19.66
CA ASP A 488 -6.63 -20.91 -20.13
C ASP A 488 -6.58 -21.00 -21.67
N ARG A 489 -5.47 -20.53 -22.27
CA ARG A 489 -4.93 -21.09 -23.54
C ARG A 489 -3.52 -20.59 -23.90
N THR A 490 -2.53 -21.00 -23.11
CA THR A 490 -1.10 -20.87 -23.45
C THR A 490 -0.65 -21.90 -24.51
N SER A 491 -1.28 -21.89 -25.68
CA SER A 491 -0.87 -22.71 -26.83
C SER A 491 -1.45 -22.22 -28.17
N LEU A 492 -0.69 -21.37 -28.88
CA LEU A 492 -0.84 -21.20 -30.33
C LEU A 492 0.53 -21.22 -31.01
N SER A 493 0.77 -22.30 -31.74
CA SER A 493 1.96 -22.50 -32.56
C SER A 493 1.98 -21.56 -33.76
N LEU A 494 3.18 -21.13 -34.16
CA LEU A 494 3.40 -20.60 -35.50
C LEU A 494 3.12 -21.69 -36.55
N LEU A 495 2.51 -21.29 -37.67
CA LEU A 495 2.02 -22.11 -38.80
C LEU A 495 0.65 -22.77 -38.57
N GLY A 496 -0.30 -22.35 -39.40
CA GLY A 496 -1.64 -22.91 -39.62
C GLY A 496 -2.10 -22.51 -41.05
N PRO A 497 -2.94 -23.31 -41.72
CA PRO A 497 -2.98 -23.31 -43.19
C PRO A 497 -3.82 -22.20 -43.83
N SER A 498 -3.45 -21.85 -45.07
CA SER A 498 -4.27 -21.05 -45.97
C SER A 498 -5.47 -21.85 -46.49
N LEU A 499 -6.67 -21.25 -46.44
CA LEU A 499 -7.86 -21.75 -47.12
C LEU A 499 -8.62 -20.59 -47.76
N GLU A 500 -8.89 -20.69 -49.06
CA GLU A 500 -9.69 -19.71 -49.79
C GLU A 500 -11.18 -19.87 -49.48
N GLY A 501 -11.89 -18.75 -49.30
CA GLY A 501 -13.33 -18.75 -49.03
C GLY A 501 -14.00 -17.47 -49.51
N ARG A 502 -14.55 -17.48 -50.74
CA ARG A 502 -15.45 -16.43 -51.22
C ARG A 502 -16.79 -16.49 -50.48
N ILE A 503 -17.42 -15.34 -50.23
CA ILE A 503 -18.77 -15.05 -50.76
C ILE A 503 -19.11 -13.55 -50.67
N SER A 504 -19.93 -13.13 -51.63
CA SER A 504 -20.42 -11.81 -52.01
C SER A 504 -20.59 -10.70 -50.97
N LEU A 505 -20.15 -9.50 -51.36
CA LEU A 505 -20.72 -8.22 -50.90
C LEU A 505 -22.14 -8.01 -51.47
N THR A 506 -23.01 -7.36 -50.70
CA THR A 506 -24.22 -6.68 -51.22
C THR A 506 -24.21 -5.22 -50.78
N GLN A 507 -24.53 -4.31 -51.70
CA GLN A 507 -24.61 -2.88 -51.42
C GLN A 507 -25.99 -2.52 -50.86
N GLY A 508 -26.02 -1.77 -49.76
CA GLY A 508 -27.19 -1.05 -49.27
C GLY A 508 -26.77 0.38 -48.92
N SER A 509 -27.32 1.36 -49.62
CA SER A 509 -26.89 2.76 -49.53
C SER A 509 -27.83 3.64 -48.73
N GLN A 510 -27.29 4.49 -47.86
CA GLN A 510 -27.84 5.81 -47.56
C GLN A 510 -26.73 6.77 -47.09
N GLN A 511 -26.99 8.07 -47.15
CA GLN A 511 -25.96 9.12 -47.15
C GLN A 511 -25.57 9.60 -45.74
N PRO A 512 -24.36 10.18 -45.58
CA PRO A 512 -23.92 10.76 -44.32
C PRO A 512 -24.53 12.15 -44.09
N CYS A 513 -24.88 12.47 -42.84
CA CYS A 513 -24.97 13.85 -42.36
C CYS A 513 -23.62 14.24 -41.74
N SER A 514 -22.94 15.20 -42.37
CA SER A 514 -21.72 15.81 -41.85
C SER A 514 -22.05 17.15 -41.18
N ASP A 515 -21.78 17.28 -39.88
CA ASP A 515 -21.56 18.57 -39.23
C ASP A 515 -20.70 18.36 -37.97
N PHE A 516 -19.42 18.70 -38.06
CA PHE A 516 -18.52 18.88 -36.91
C PHE A 516 -17.50 19.96 -37.24
N SER A 517 -17.42 20.98 -36.38
CA SER A 517 -16.53 22.13 -36.58
C SER A 517 -15.07 21.78 -36.24
N PRO A 518 -14.08 22.14 -37.06
CA PRO A 518 -12.67 21.92 -36.75
C PRO A 518 -12.11 23.02 -35.85
N ASN A 519 -11.37 22.65 -34.80
CA ASN A 519 -10.17 23.36 -34.29
C ASN A 519 -9.58 22.66 -33.06
N LEU A 520 -8.69 21.68 -33.28
CA LEU A 520 -7.89 21.05 -32.22
C LEU A 520 -6.47 20.67 -32.68
N PHE A 521 -5.94 21.37 -33.69
CA PHE A 521 -4.66 21.09 -34.35
C PHE A 521 -3.68 22.27 -34.31
N THR A 522 -3.62 22.99 -33.17
CA THR A 522 -2.73 24.15 -32.99
C THR A 522 -2.11 24.24 -31.58
N ALA A 523 -1.94 23.09 -30.91
CA ALA A 523 -1.44 23.02 -29.52
C ALA A 523 -0.12 22.24 -29.34
N TYR A 524 0.48 21.73 -30.43
CA TYR A 524 1.69 20.90 -30.38
C TYR A 524 2.78 21.36 -31.37
N HIS A 525 3.12 22.65 -31.33
CA HIS A 525 4.45 23.21 -31.66
C HIS A 525 4.46 24.72 -31.31
N ILE A 526 5.64 25.31 -31.12
CA ILE A 526 5.88 26.69 -30.62
C ILE A 526 5.47 26.83 -29.13
N TYR A 527 6.38 26.64 -28.18
CA TYR A 527 7.41 27.63 -27.88
C TYR A 527 8.73 27.04 -27.39
N ARG A 528 9.84 27.50 -27.99
CA ARG A 528 11.20 27.41 -27.45
C ARG A 528 11.84 28.79 -27.57
N GLU A 529 11.64 29.64 -26.57
CA GLU A 529 12.48 30.82 -26.34
C GLU A 529 12.31 31.38 -24.93
N GLU A 530 13.27 32.19 -24.49
CA GLU A 530 13.45 32.60 -23.10
C GLU A 530 12.44 33.66 -22.64
N ARG A 531 12.10 33.68 -21.34
CA ARG A 531 11.43 34.84 -20.71
C ARG A 531 12.45 35.69 -19.94
N PRO A 532 12.53 37.01 -20.19
CA PRO A 532 13.57 37.85 -19.62
C PRO A 532 13.36 38.17 -18.14
N LEU A 533 14.47 38.26 -17.41
CA LEU A 533 14.55 38.71 -16.01
C LEU A 533 13.88 40.09 -15.81
N ARG A 534 12.73 40.13 -15.13
CA ARG A 534 12.18 41.39 -14.59
C ARG A 534 12.59 41.60 -13.14
N ARG A 535 13.69 42.35 -12.96
CA ARG A 535 14.06 42.98 -11.68
C ARG A 535 12.85 43.70 -11.05
N ARG A 536 12.68 43.54 -9.74
CA ARG A 536 12.17 44.61 -8.86
C ARG A 536 13.24 44.94 -7.81
N SER A 537 13.12 46.12 -7.21
CA SER A 537 14.23 46.87 -6.62
C SER A 537 14.55 46.49 -5.18
N CYS A 538 15.85 46.30 -4.90
CA CYS A 538 16.42 46.39 -3.55
C CYS A 538 16.37 47.83 -3.01
N ILE A 539 16.30 48.00 -1.68
CA ILE A 539 16.79 49.13 -0.85
C ILE A 539 16.15 49.02 0.56
N PRO A 540 16.92 49.05 1.67
CA PRO A 540 18.11 48.24 1.95
C PRO A 540 17.96 47.41 3.25
N PHE A 541 18.94 46.57 3.56
CA PHE A 541 19.04 45.93 4.88
C PHE A 541 19.65 46.92 5.90
N GLN A 542 19.28 46.82 7.18
CA GLN A 542 19.93 47.58 8.25
C GLN A 542 19.94 46.76 9.55
N GLU A 543 21.12 46.30 9.96
CA GLU A 543 21.35 45.68 11.27
C GLU A 543 21.26 46.72 12.40
N PRO A 544 21.14 46.29 13.67
CA PRO A 544 22.39 46.20 14.43
C PRO A 544 22.55 44.93 15.28
N SER A 545 23.81 44.72 15.64
CA SER A 545 24.39 43.57 16.34
C SER A 545 24.21 43.58 17.88
N ILE A 546 24.28 42.37 18.46
CA ILE A 546 24.88 42.02 19.76
C ILE A 546 24.42 42.79 21.02
N SER A 547 23.78 42.06 21.95
CA SER A 547 24.38 41.82 23.28
C SER A 547 23.69 40.68 24.03
N SER A 548 24.47 39.95 24.84
CA SER A 548 24.01 38.92 25.76
C SER A 548 23.63 39.52 27.12
N PHE A 549 22.60 38.98 27.77
CA PHE A 549 22.46 39.06 29.24
C PHE A 549 21.67 37.88 29.80
N THR A 550 21.86 37.60 31.09
CA THR A 550 21.52 36.33 31.74
C THR A 550 20.45 36.44 32.82
N ASP A 551 19.50 35.51 32.78
CA ASP A 551 18.86 34.89 33.97
C ASP A 551 17.93 35.80 34.83
N PRO A 552 17.39 35.37 35.99
CA PRO A 552 16.01 34.86 36.07
C PRO A 552 15.06 35.72 36.94
N LEU A 553 13.76 35.34 37.01
CA LEU A 553 12.98 35.11 38.26
C LEU A 553 11.44 35.05 38.06
N TRP A 554 10.83 33.96 38.55
CA TRP A 554 9.46 33.87 39.10
C TRP A 554 9.56 34.22 40.62
N PRO A 555 8.52 34.60 41.42
CA PRO A 555 7.13 34.13 41.33
C PRO A 555 6.00 35.10 41.81
N GLN A 556 4.77 34.56 41.93
CA GLN A 556 3.59 35.08 42.67
C GLN A 556 2.87 36.30 42.04
N THR A 557 1.53 36.40 42.03
CA THR A 557 0.60 36.20 43.16
C THR A 557 -0.76 35.61 42.71
N ALA A 558 -1.46 34.91 43.61
CA ALA A 558 -2.82 34.38 43.38
C ALA A 558 -3.80 34.77 44.51
N MET A 559 -5.11 34.73 44.22
CA MET A 559 -6.25 35.11 45.08
C MET A 559 -6.30 36.61 45.49
N LEU A 560 -7.40 37.34 45.36
CA LEU A 560 -8.74 37.07 45.88
C LEU A 560 -9.81 37.88 45.13
N LEU A 561 -10.93 37.25 44.75
CA LEU A 561 -12.31 37.63 45.11
C LEU A 561 -13.30 36.83 44.26
N GLY A 562 -14.30 36.25 44.93
CA GLY A 562 -15.50 35.76 44.26
C GLY A 562 -16.68 35.88 45.21
N HIS A 563 -17.86 36.21 44.68
CA HIS A 563 -19.11 35.87 45.36
C HIS A 563 -20.27 35.69 44.37
N ALA A 564 -21.08 34.68 44.65
CA ALA A 564 -22.03 34.08 43.72
C ALA A 564 -23.26 34.93 43.37
N VAL A 565 -23.84 34.65 42.19
CA VAL A 565 -25.30 34.72 41.99
C VAL A 565 -25.80 33.34 41.55
N ARG A 566 -26.65 32.71 42.36
CA ARG A 566 -27.42 31.52 41.98
C ARG A 566 -28.69 31.95 41.24
N ARG A 567 -29.09 31.20 40.20
CA ARG A 567 -30.50 30.99 39.87
C ARG A 567 -30.79 29.49 39.80
N SER A 568 -31.95 29.09 40.30
CA SER A 568 -32.37 27.70 40.42
C SER A 568 -33.80 27.55 39.90
N ARG A 569 -34.06 26.52 39.10
CA ARG A 569 -35.39 25.99 38.81
C ARG A 569 -35.37 24.47 38.76
N LYS A 570 -35.71 23.84 39.88
CA LYS A 570 -36.53 22.60 39.87
C LYS A 570 -37.96 23.00 39.44
N LEU A 571 -38.87 22.11 39.03
CA LEU A 571 -39.00 20.66 39.24
C LEU A 571 -39.89 20.06 38.13
N GLY A 572 -39.74 18.78 37.77
CA GLY A 572 -40.64 18.11 36.82
C GLY A 572 -40.43 16.59 36.76
N TYR A 573 -41.20 15.83 37.54
CA TYR A 573 -41.16 14.36 37.52
C TYR A 573 -42.03 13.81 36.38
N GLY A 574 -41.54 12.81 35.64
CA GLY A 574 -42.25 12.22 34.50
C GLY A 574 -41.83 10.77 34.19
N SER A 575 -42.12 9.83 35.08
CA SER A 575 -41.79 8.42 34.85
C SER A 575 -42.72 7.76 33.83
N ARG A 576 -42.16 7.17 32.77
CA ARG A 576 -42.86 6.22 31.88
C ARG A 576 -41.99 5.02 31.54
N ARG A 577 -42.15 3.93 32.32
CA ARG A 577 -41.95 2.57 31.79
C ARG A 577 -42.77 2.42 30.51
N TRP A 578 -42.22 1.82 29.47
CA TRP A 578 -43.01 1.02 28.51
C TRP A 578 -42.48 -0.43 28.52
N SER A 579 -43.38 -1.38 28.27
CA SER A 579 -43.16 -2.81 28.57
C SER A 579 -43.37 -3.67 27.34
N ARG A 580 -42.56 -4.72 27.17
CA ARG A 580 -42.83 -5.79 26.19
C ARG A 580 -44.20 -6.41 26.46
N ARG A 581 -45.08 -6.49 25.45
CA ARG A 581 -46.14 -7.52 25.38
C ARG A 581 -46.59 -7.77 23.95
N TRP A 582 -47.05 -8.99 23.70
CA TRP A 582 -47.43 -9.51 22.39
C TRP A 582 -48.92 -9.21 22.09
N PRO A 583 -49.34 -9.13 20.82
CA PRO A 583 -50.75 -9.09 20.45
C PRO A 583 -51.41 -10.47 20.63
N GLY A 584 -52.67 -10.51 21.04
CA GLY A 584 -53.41 -11.75 21.32
C GLY A 584 -54.85 -11.75 20.81
N ARG A 585 -55.09 -12.51 19.73
CA ARG A 585 -56.36 -13.10 19.24
C ARG A 585 -57.70 -12.34 19.39
N SER A 586 -58.37 -12.16 18.25
CA SER A 586 -59.76 -12.59 18.01
C SER A 586 -60.07 -12.59 16.49
N ARG A 587 -61.04 -13.34 15.94
CA ARG A 587 -61.70 -14.61 16.35
C ARG A 587 -62.67 -15.04 15.24
N GLU A 588 -62.40 -16.16 14.57
CA GLU A 588 -63.34 -16.97 13.76
C GLU A 588 -62.52 -18.14 13.17
N LEU A 589 -63.06 -19.22 12.62
CA LEU A 589 -64.07 -20.23 12.98
C LEU A 589 -64.13 -21.18 11.76
N LEU A 590 -64.72 -22.39 11.90
CA LEU A 590 -64.52 -23.53 10.99
C LEU A 590 -63.09 -24.10 11.04
N GLY A 591 -62.86 -25.42 11.02
CA GLY A 591 -63.80 -26.52 11.13
C GLY A 591 -63.10 -27.89 10.99
N LEU A 592 -63.73 -28.94 11.52
CA LEU A 592 -63.38 -30.37 11.38
C LEU A 592 -62.12 -30.89 12.11
N SER A 593 -62.35 -31.94 12.89
CA SER A 593 -61.39 -32.97 13.35
C SER A 593 -61.92 -34.32 12.80
N PRO A 594 -61.16 -35.45 12.79
CA PRO A 594 -61.02 -36.24 14.03
C PRO A 594 -59.75 -37.13 14.21
N SER A 595 -59.29 -37.22 15.47
CA SER A 595 -58.92 -38.44 16.23
C SER A 595 -57.76 -39.41 15.84
N GLY A 596 -57.09 -39.94 16.89
CA GLY A 596 -56.15 -41.09 16.87
C GLY A 596 -54.88 -40.80 17.69
N HIS A 597 -54.70 -41.18 18.97
CA HIS A 597 -54.56 -42.53 19.59
C HIS A 597 -53.39 -43.34 18.97
N LEU A 598 -52.38 -43.86 19.71
CA LEU A 598 -52.28 -44.25 21.14
C LEU A 598 -50.85 -44.09 21.77
N LEU A 599 -50.76 -44.32 23.08
CA LEU A 599 -49.56 -44.46 23.96
C LEU A 599 -49.09 -45.96 24.00
N PRO A 600 -48.20 -46.48 24.91
CA PRO A 600 -47.41 -45.88 26.00
C PRO A 600 -45.94 -46.40 26.22
N SER A 601 -45.28 -45.83 27.25
CA SER A 601 -44.25 -46.46 28.14
C SER A 601 -42.79 -46.60 27.63
N MET A 602 -41.78 -45.99 28.28
CA MET A 602 -40.99 -46.41 29.49
C MET A 602 -39.69 -47.18 29.11
N GLN A 603 -38.57 -47.13 29.87
CA GLN A 603 -38.36 -46.59 31.22
C GLN A 603 -36.97 -45.91 31.42
N ARG A 604 -36.77 -45.33 32.60
CA ARG A 604 -35.62 -44.50 33.04
C ARG A 604 -34.30 -45.29 33.13
N TYR A 605 -33.18 -44.56 33.05
CA TYR A 605 -32.05 -44.72 33.97
C TYR A 605 -31.52 -43.34 34.42
N SER A 606 -30.83 -43.29 35.57
CA SER A 606 -30.34 -42.05 36.20
C SER A 606 -29.10 -42.31 37.07
N ASN A 607 -28.42 -41.21 37.46
CA ASN A 607 -27.16 -41.15 38.24
C ASN A 607 -25.89 -41.41 37.40
N ARG A 608 -24.71 -40.80 37.67
CA ARG A 608 -24.24 -40.02 38.86
C ARG A 608 -23.13 -39.01 38.47
N ARG A 609 -23.02 -37.90 39.19
CA ARG A 609 -21.77 -37.10 39.45
C ARG A 609 -21.51 -37.22 40.97
N PRO A 610 -20.26 -37.22 41.50
CA PRO A 610 -19.35 -36.05 41.60
C PRO A 610 -17.86 -36.39 41.32
N GLY A 611 -16.85 -35.51 41.42
CA GLY A 611 -16.87 -34.04 41.63
C GLY A 611 -15.47 -33.41 41.85
N VAL A 612 -15.48 -32.07 41.90
CA VAL A 612 -14.52 -31.06 42.42
C VAL A 612 -13.27 -31.53 43.21
N ALA A 613 -12.10 -30.93 42.89
CA ALA A 613 -10.95 -30.81 43.81
C ALA A 613 -10.03 -29.60 43.50
N VAL A 614 -9.96 -28.61 44.41
CA VAL A 614 -9.01 -27.47 44.50
C VAL A 614 -9.03 -27.01 45.98
N PRO A 615 -7.89 -26.92 46.72
CA PRO A 615 -7.36 -25.56 47.08
C PRO A 615 -5.85 -25.41 47.47
N GLN A 616 -5.40 -24.15 47.39
CA GLN A 616 -4.44 -23.40 48.25
C GLN A 616 -2.91 -23.67 48.29
N ASP A 617 -2.17 -22.71 47.70
CA ASP A 617 -1.25 -21.75 48.35
C ASP A 617 -0.39 -22.15 49.58
N ARG A 618 0.94 -22.06 49.40
CA ARG A 618 1.88 -21.37 50.33
C ARG A 618 3.29 -21.24 49.73
N PRO A 619 3.99 -20.11 50.00
CA PRO A 619 5.33 -20.22 50.60
C PRO A 619 5.65 -19.13 51.65
N PRO A 620 6.43 -19.47 52.70
CA PRO A 620 7.17 -18.50 53.53
C PRO A 620 8.65 -18.93 53.75
N PRO A 621 9.51 -18.14 54.44
CA PRO A 621 9.39 -16.75 54.88
C PRO A 621 10.52 -15.83 54.34
N SER A 622 10.49 -14.54 54.70
CA SER A 622 11.58 -13.57 54.47
C SER A 622 12.26 -13.13 55.77
N ALA A 623 13.59 -12.94 55.72
CA ALA A 623 14.49 -12.47 56.79
C ALA A 623 15.90 -12.25 56.18
N PHE A 624 16.75 -11.29 56.57
CA PHE A 624 16.66 -10.22 57.58
C PHE A 624 17.37 -8.94 57.05
N TYR A 625 17.27 -7.85 57.83
CA TYR A 625 17.87 -6.52 57.60
C TYR A 625 19.38 -6.50 57.36
N ASN A 626 19.85 -5.44 56.69
CA ASN A 626 20.94 -4.62 57.23
C ASN A 626 20.79 -3.14 56.83
N ILE A 627 21.18 -2.22 57.72
CA ILE A 627 21.10 -0.75 57.51
C ILE A 627 22.40 -0.11 58.03
N PHE A 628 23.10 0.57 57.13
CA PHE A 628 23.99 1.72 57.37
C PHE A 628 24.02 2.52 56.05
N LEU A 629 23.92 3.85 56.03
CA LEU A 629 23.84 4.84 57.12
C LEU A 629 22.87 5.97 56.74
#